data_AF-A0A923YTG3-F1
#
_entry.id   AF-A0A923YTG3-F1
#
_cell.length_a   1.000
_cell.length_b   1.000
_cell.length_c   1.000
_cell.angle_alpha   90.00
_cell.angle_beta   90.00
_cell.angle_gamma   90.00
#
_symmetry.space_group_name_H-M   'P 1'
#
loop_
_entity.id
_entity.type
_entity.pdbx_description
1 polymer ?
#
loop_
_entity_poly.entity_id
_entity_poly.type
_entity_poly.pdbx_seq_one_letter_code
_entity_poly.pdbx_strand_id
1 'polypeptide(L)'
;GAGRRQTFTRVILPAVAPALVTGFALAFARGVGEYGSVIFIAGNLPFRSEIAPLLIVQQLEQYNYAGATAIAATMLSASFAVLVAINLLQAWDRRRMAAL
;
A
#
# COMPACT_ATOMS: atom_id res chain seq x y z
N GLY A 1 38.61 5.30 -16.18
CA GLY A 1 37.20 5.24 -16.63
C GLY A 1 36.37 4.58 -15.55
N ALA A 2 35.17 5.10 -15.26
CA ALA A 2 34.30 4.53 -14.23
C ALA A 2 33.82 3.12 -14.65
N GLY A 3 33.97 2.14 -13.76
CA GLY A 3 33.52 0.76 -14.02
C GLY A 3 31.99 0.64 -14.01
N ARG A 4 31.43 -0.37 -14.67
CA ARG A 4 29.98 -0.61 -14.76
C ARG A 4 29.24 -0.56 -13.41
N ARG A 5 29.83 -1.11 -12.35
CA ARG A 5 29.26 -1.05 -10.98
C ARG A 5 29.21 0.38 -10.42
N GLN A 6 30.20 1.21 -10.74
CA GLN A 6 30.25 2.60 -10.31
C GLN A 6 29.21 3.43 -11.07
N THR A 7 29.05 3.22 -12.38
CA THR A 7 27.99 3.88 -13.16
C THR A 7 26.59 3.50 -12.66
N PHE A 8 26.35 2.22 -12.37
CA PHE A 8 25.06 1.79 -11.85
C PHE A 8 24.74 2.43 -10.49
N THR A 9 25.66 2.39 -9.53
CA THR A 9 25.39 2.84 -8.15
C THR A 9 25.43 4.35 -7.97
N ARG A 10 26.29 5.08 -8.70
CA ARG A 10 26.44 6.53 -8.55
C ARG A 10 25.68 7.36 -9.58
N VAL A 11 25.25 6.78 -10.69
CA VAL A 11 24.56 7.52 -11.77
C VAL A 11 23.13 7.02 -11.95
N ILE A 12 22.95 5.72 -12.21
CA ILE A 12 21.63 5.17 -12.52
C ILE A 12 20.76 5.08 -11.25
N LEU A 13 21.24 4.43 -10.20
CA LEU A 13 20.50 4.19 -8.96
C LEU A 13 19.94 5.49 -8.34
N PRO A 14 20.72 6.56 -8.12
CA PRO A 14 20.17 7.80 -7.56
C PRO A 14 19.18 8.50 -8.51
N ALA A 15 19.29 8.31 -9.83
CA ALA A 15 18.35 8.86 -10.79
C ALA A 15 16.99 8.14 -10.80
N VAL A 16 16.97 6.81 -10.61
CA VAL A 16 15.71 6.02 -10.55
C VAL A 16 15.21 5.76 -9.13
N ALA A 17 16.00 6.03 -8.09
CA ALA A 17 15.63 5.82 -6.69
C ALA A 17 14.25 6.40 -6.32
N PRO A 18 13.89 7.61 -6.77
CA PRO A 18 12.58 8.13 -6.41
C PRO A 18 11.41 7.46 -7.15
N ALA A 19 11.61 7.13 -8.42
CA ALA A 19 10.64 6.34 -9.18
C ALA A 19 10.47 4.93 -8.57
N LEU A 20 11.55 4.34 -8.04
CA LEU A 20 11.51 3.05 -7.36
C LEU A 20 10.74 3.12 -6.04
N VAL A 21 10.98 4.13 -5.21
CA VAL A 21 10.26 4.32 -3.93
C VAL A 21 8.77 4.51 -4.18
N THR A 22 8.42 5.29 -5.19
CA THR A 22 7.02 5.58 -5.52
C THR A 22 6.32 4.36 -6.12
N GLY A 23 6.97 3.63 -7.04
CA GLY A 23 6.47 2.35 -7.56
C GLY A 23 6.32 1.28 -6.49
N PHE A 24 7.29 1.16 -5.57
CA PHE A 24 7.21 0.26 -4.43
C PHE A 24 6.02 0.59 -3.53
N ALA A 25 5.81 1.87 -3.21
CA ALA A 25 4.72 2.29 -2.35
C ALA A 25 3.34 2.07 -3.02
N LEU A 26 3.23 2.31 -4.33
CA LEU A 26 2.01 2.00 -5.09
C LEU A 26 1.72 0.49 -5.14
N ALA A 27 2.74 -0.34 -5.35
CA ALA A 27 2.60 -1.80 -5.33
C ALA A 27 2.19 -2.31 -3.93
N PHE A 28 2.77 -1.72 -2.87
CA PHE A 28 2.40 -2.01 -1.49
C PHE A 28 0.94 -1.65 -1.20
N ALA A 29 0.53 -0.42 -1.55
CA ALA A 29 -0.86 0.02 -1.40
C ALA A 29 -1.84 -0.88 -2.18
N ARG A 30 -1.44 -1.31 -3.39
CA ARG A 30 -2.22 -2.23 -4.21
C ARG A 30 -2.37 -3.60 -3.56
N GLY A 31 -1.29 -4.15 -2.99
CA GLY A 31 -1.30 -5.45 -2.30
C GLY A 31 -2.12 -5.42 -1.01
N VAL A 32 -2.04 -4.35 -0.23
CA VAL A 32 -2.91 -4.15 0.95
C VAL A 32 -4.39 -4.06 0.56
N GLY A 33 -4.68 -3.48 -0.60
CA GLY A 33 -6.04 -3.40 -1.16
C GLY A 33 -6.54 -4.67 -1.85
N GLU A 34 -5.74 -5.73 -1.96
CA GLU A 34 -6.21 -7.01 -2.50
C GLU A 34 -7.07 -7.76 -1.51
N TYR A 35 -8.38 -7.59 -1.65
CA TYR A 35 -9.36 -8.42 -0.93
C TYR A 35 -9.68 -9.72 -1.68
N GLY A 36 -9.92 -9.62 -3.00
CA GLY A 36 -10.55 -10.68 -3.79
C GLY A 36 -9.74 -11.98 -3.89
N SER A 37 -8.42 -11.91 -4.03
CA SER A 37 -7.55 -13.10 -4.05
C SER A 37 -7.30 -13.66 -2.64
N VAL A 38 -7.18 -12.78 -1.65
CA VAL A 38 -6.77 -13.13 -0.28
C VAL A 38 -7.87 -13.88 0.47
N ILE A 39 -9.15 -13.52 0.27
CA ILE A 39 -10.28 -14.22 0.92
C ILE A 39 -10.37 -15.70 0.51
N PHE A 40 -10.00 -16.06 -0.72
CA PHE A 40 -10.03 -17.46 -1.16
C PHE A 40 -8.83 -18.29 -0.67
N ILE A 41 -7.73 -17.64 -0.28
CA ILE A 41 -6.48 -18.32 0.11
C ILE A 41 -6.30 -18.35 1.63
N ALA A 42 -6.88 -17.40 2.37
CA ALA A 42 -6.74 -17.34 3.82
C ALA A 42 -7.60 -18.41 4.53
N GLY A 43 -6.96 -19.19 5.41
CA GLY A 43 -7.61 -20.29 6.15
C GLY A 43 -8.62 -19.88 7.22
N ASN A 44 -8.94 -18.58 7.37
CA ASN A 44 -9.90 -18.05 8.35
C ASN A 44 -9.72 -18.58 9.79
N LEU A 45 -8.49 -18.67 10.27
CA LEU A 45 -8.26 -18.94 11.68
C LEU A 45 -8.37 -17.61 12.46
N PRO A 46 -9.26 -17.53 13.47
CA PRO A 46 -9.43 -16.32 14.26
C PRO A 46 -8.11 -15.93 14.91
N PHE A 47 -7.77 -14.64 14.85
CA PHE A 47 -6.52 -14.06 15.36
C PHE A 47 -5.20 -14.55 14.71
N ARG A 48 -5.26 -15.36 13.64
CA ARG A 48 -4.06 -15.90 12.97
C ARG A 48 -4.02 -15.55 11.48
N SER A 49 -5.12 -15.78 10.77
CA SER A 49 -5.23 -15.58 9.32
C SER A 49 -6.54 -14.89 8.93
N GLU A 50 -7.09 -14.12 9.86
CA GLU A 50 -8.33 -13.39 9.69
C GLU A 50 -8.08 -12.08 8.94
N ILE A 51 -8.85 -11.85 7.87
CA ILE A 51 -8.72 -10.66 7.03
C ILE A 51 -9.86 -9.71 7.40
N ALA A 52 -9.57 -8.42 7.58
CA ALA A 52 -10.56 -7.41 7.95
C ALA A 52 -11.87 -7.41 7.10
N PRO A 53 -11.82 -7.61 5.76
CA PRO A 53 -13.04 -7.73 4.96
C PRO A 53 -13.91 -8.95 5.28
N LEU A 54 -13.32 -10.04 5.78
CA LEU A 54 -14.08 -11.21 6.21
C LEU A 54 -14.93 -10.87 7.44
N LEU A 55 -14.41 -10.04 8.36
CA LEU A 55 -15.21 -9.54 9.49
C LEU A 55 -16.38 -8.66 9.01
N ILE A 56 -16.22 -7.91 7.92
CA ILE A 56 -17.32 -7.13 7.33
C ILE A 56 -18.44 -8.08 6.89
N VAL A 57 -18.10 -9.17 6.18
CA VAL A 57 -19.08 -10.18 5.75
C VAL A 57 -19.75 -10.84 6.95
N GLN A 58 -18.98 -11.27 7.95
CA GLN A 58 -19.52 -11.87 9.18
C GLN A 58 -20.48 -10.93 9.92
N GLN A 59 -20.15 -9.63 10.01
CA GLN A 59 -21.02 -8.66 10.66
C GLN A 59 -22.29 -8.37 9.86
N LEU A 60 -22.22 -8.39 8.53
CA LEU A 60 -23.40 -8.28 7.67
C LEU A 60 -24.31 -9.51 7.80
N GLU A 61 -23.74 -10.72 7.89
CA GLU A 61 -24.49 -11.97 8.12
C GLU A 61 -25.18 -11.97 9.49
N GLN A 62 -24.56 -11.34 10.50
CA GLN A 62 -25.15 -11.14 11.83
C GLN A 62 -26.14 -9.95 11.89
N TYR A 63 -26.50 -9.35 10.75
CA TYR A 63 -27.35 -8.15 10.63
C TYR A 63 -26.81 -6.92 11.40
N ASN A 64 -25.53 -6.93 11.76
CA ASN A 64 -24.86 -5.83 12.45
C ASN A 64 -24.22 -4.87 11.46
N TYR A 65 -25.06 -4.07 10.81
CA TYR A 65 -24.62 -3.06 9.84
C TYR A 65 -23.71 -1.99 10.47
N ALA A 66 -23.91 -1.65 11.74
CA ALA A 66 -23.07 -0.68 12.45
C ALA A 66 -21.64 -1.21 12.62
N GLY A 67 -21.48 -2.48 13.00
CA GLY A 67 -20.17 -3.13 13.08
C GLY A 67 -19.47 -3.24 11.72
N ALA A 68 -20.22 -3.65 10.68
CA ALA A 68 -19.69 -3.75 9.32
C ALA A 68 -19.19 -2.39 8.78
N THR A 69 -19.98 -1.33 8.99
CA THR A 69 -19.64 0.04 8.55
C THR A 69 -18.46 0.64 9.31
N ALA A 70 -18.34 0.38 10.62
CA ALA A 70 -17.19 0.84 11.39
C ALA A 70 -15.87 0.23 10.88
N ILE A 71 -15.87 -1.07 10.57
CA ILE A 71 -14.69 -1.75 10.01
C ILE A 71 -14.38 -1.21 8.61
N ALA A 72 -15.40 -1.10 7.74
CA ALA A 72 -15.25 -0.56 6.40
C ALA A 72 -14.70 0.87 6.39
N ALA A 73 -15.22 1.75 7.26
CA ALA A 73 -14.75 3.12 7.40
C ALA A 73 -13.29 3.17 7.87
N THR A 74 -12.91 2.34 8.84
CA THR A 74 -11.52 2.24 9.32
C THR A 74 -10.57 1.81 8.20
N MET A 75 -10.95 0.81 7.41
CA MET A 75 -10.16 0.36 6.25
C MET A 75 -10.05 1.45 5.17
N LEU A 76 -11.13 2.19 4.92
CA LEU A 76 -11.13 3.30 3.98
C LEU A 76 -10.21 4.42 4.44
N SER A 77 -10.29 4.82 5.71
CA SER A 77 -9.43 5.86 6.29
C SER A 77 -7.96 5.47 6.25
N ALA A 78 -7.63 4.22 6.57
CA ALA A 78 -6.26 3.71 6.48
C ALA A 78 -5.75 3.73 5.03
N SER A 79 -6.56 3.26 4.08
CA SER A 79 -6.20 3.25 2.65
C SER A 79 -5.99 4.66 2.11
N PHE A 80 -6.86 5.60 2.50
CA PHE A 80 -6.74 7.01 2.16
C PHE A 80 -5.46 7.62 2.75
N ALA A 81 -5.15 7.34 4.02
CA ALA A 81 -3.93 7.83 4.67
C ALA A 81 -2.67 7.34 3.95
N VAL A 82 -2.62 6.07 3.56
CA VAL A 82 -1.51 5.49 2.77
C VAL A 82 -1.41 6.19 1.41
N LEU A 83 -2.52 6.35 0.70
CA LEU A 83 -2.53 7.02 -0.61
C LEU A 83 -2.05 8.48 -0.52
N VAL A 84 -2.47 9.21 0.52
CA VAL A 84 -2.03 10.58 0.79
C VAL A 84 -0.54 10.62 1.11
N ALA A 85 -0.05 9.73 1.98
CA ALA A 85 1.37 9.65 2.32
C ALA A 85 2.23 9.42 1.06
N ILE A 86 1.80 8.50 0.19
CA ILE A 86 2.48 8.22 -1.09
C ILE A 86 2.46 9.44 -2.01
N ASN A 87 1.32 10.11 -2.14
CA ASN A 87 1.19 11.31 -2.97
C ASN A 87 2.07 12.47 -2.46
N LEU A 88 2.15 12.65 -1.14
CA LEU A 88 3.00 13.66 -0.53
C LEU A 88 4.48 13.36 -0.77
N LEU A 89 4.91 12.10 -0.56
CA LEU A 89 6.28 11.67 -0.88
C LEU A 89 6.63 11.90 -2.35
N GLN A 90 5.74 11.57 -3.28
CA GLN A 90 5.89 11.87 -4.70
C GLN A 90 5.99 13.37 -4.99
N ALA A 91 5.19 14.19 -4.33
CA ALA A 91 5.21 15.64 -4.52
C ALA A 91 6.50 16.27 -3.99
N TRP A 92 7.00 15.80 -2.84
CA TRP A 92 8.25 16.28 -2.25
C TRP A 92 9.45 15.93 -3.13
N ASP A 93 9.47 14.72 -3.66
CA ASP A 93 10.55 14.28 -4.52
C ASP A 93 10.57 15.01 -5.87
N ARG A 94 9.39 15.19 -6.51
CA ARG A 94 9.27 16.00 -7.73
C ARG A 94 9.77 17.43 -7.54
N ARG A 95 9.48 18.05 -6.38
CA ARG A 95 9.98 19.40 -6.03
C ARG A 95 11.50 19.41 -5.86
N ARG A 96 12.09 18.35 -5.30
CA ARG A 96 13.54 18.22 -5.13
C ARG A 96 14.27 18.04 -6.47
N MET A 97 13.68 17.30 -7.40
CA MET A 97 14.22 17.15 -8.76
C MET A 97 14.07 18.42 -9.60
N ALA A 98 12.99 19.19 -9.43
CA ALA A 98 12.79 20.46 -10.13
C ALA A 98 13.68 21.62 -9.63
N ALA A 99 14.31 21.46 -8.45
CA ALA A 99 15.20 22.45 -7.85
C ALA A 99 16.69 22.19 -8.13
N LEU A 100 17.03 21.10 -8.83
CA LEU A 100 18.37 20.76 -9.32
C LEU A 100 18.48 21.11 -10.82
#